data_AF-A0A955RCD9-F1
#
_entry.id   AF-A0A955RCD9-F1
#
_cell.length_a   1.000
_cell.length_b   1.000
_cell.length_c   1.000
_cell.angle_alpha   90.00
_cell.angle_beta   90.00
_cell.angle_gamma   90.00
#
_symmetry.space_group_name_H-M   'P 1'
#
loop_
_entity.id
_entity.type
_entity.pdbx_description
1 polymer ?
#
loop_
_entity_poly.entity_id
_entity_poly.type
_entity_poly.pdbx_seq_one_letter_code
_entity_poly.pdbx_strand_id
1 'polypeptide(L)' 'QATITITFASVPLGADVEVDGKPIGRTPVMGVQLTEGAHSVKMISDSETLVKTITVGRRNPSRYVWKGGDAWEAHY' A
#
# COMPACT_ATOMS: atom_id res chain seq x y z
N GLN A 1 -14.71 -5.54 -13.04
CA GLN A 1 -13.95 -6.28 -12.01
C GLN A 1 -14.39 -5.76 -10.65
N ALA A 2 -14.44 -6.60 -9.61
CA ALA A 2 -14.76 -6.11 -8.28
C ALA A 2 -13.64 -5.20 -7.76
N THR A 3 -14.00 -4.20 -6.95
CA THR A 3 -13.05 -3.33 -6.25
C THR A 3 -13.05 -3.64 -4.76
N ILE A 4 -11.86 -3.54 -4.14
CA ILE A 4 -11.66 -3.66 -2.70
C ILE A 4 -11.14 -2.32 -2.19
N THR A 5 -11.61 -1.92 -1.01
CA THR A 5 -11.11 -0.72 -0.33
C THR A 5 -9.85 -1.07 0.45
N ILE A 6 -8.75 -0.39 0.15
CA ILE A 6 -7.44 -0.60 0.74
C ILE A 6 -7.00 0.62 1.56
N THR A 7 -6.26 0.35 2.64
CA THR A 7 -5.58 1.36 3.45
C THR A 7 -4.07 1.12 3.42
N PHE A 8 -3.31 2.18 3.15
CA PHE A 8 -1.85 2.20 3.26
C PHE A 8 -1.43 3.07 4.44
N ALA A 9 -0.57 2.56 5.31
CA ALA A 9 -0.02 3.28 6.45
C ALA A 9 1.48 3.03 6.58
N SER A 10 2.17 3.87 7.35
CA SER A 10 3.58 3.66 7.67
C SER A 10 3.96 4.06 9.09
N VAL A 11 5.11 3.56 9.55
CA VAL A 11 5.78 4.01 10.77
C VAL A 11 7.27 4.20 10.46
N PRO A 12 7.82 5.42 10.52
CA PRO A 12 7.14 6.70 10.81
C PRO A 12 6.05 7.07 9.80
N LEU A 13 5.13 7.95 10.19
CA LEU A 13 4.07 8.46 9.31
C LEU A 13 4.65 9.42 8.24
N GLY A 14 3.93 9.57 7.12
CA GLY A 14 4.24 10.58 6.11
C GLY A 14 4.96 10.05 4.87
N ALA A 15 5.13 8.74 4.74
CA ALA A 15 5.68 8.13 3.52
C ALA A 15 4.79 8.42 2.31
N ASP A 16 5.38 8.84 1.19
CA ASP A 16 4.72 8.98 -0.11
C ASP A 16 4.35 7.60 -0.67
N VAL A 17 3.16 7.50 -1.27
CA VAL A 17 2.58 6.26 -1.79
C VAL A 17 2.26 6.41 -3.27
N GLU A 18 2.78 5.50 -4.08
CA GLU A 18 2.41 5.32 -5.47
C GLU A 18 1.82 3.92 -5.68
N VAL A 19 0.73 3.82 -6.45
CA VAL A 19 0.13 2.55 -6.85
C VAL A 19 0.10 2.50 -8.37
N ASP A 20 0.66 1.43 -8.94
CA ASP A 20 0.84 1.23 -10.38
C ASP A 20 1.50 2.43 -11.08
N GLY A 21 2.48 3.03 -10.40
CA GLY A 21 3.22 4.20 -10.89
C GLY A 21 2.46 5.53 -10.77
N LYS A 22 1.25 5.54 -10.21
CA LYS A 22 0.49 6.76 -9.95
C LYS A 22 0.62 7.20 -8.49
N PRO A 23 1.04 8.44 -8.19
CA PRO A 23 1.05 8.95 -6.82
C PRO A 23 -0.39 9.10 -6.30
N ILE A 24 -0.64 8.59 -5.10
CA ILE A 24 -1.96 8.62 -4.45
C ILE A 24 -1.99 9.40 -3.14
N GLY A 25 -0.83 9.88 -2.67
CA GLY A 25 -0.72 10.75 -1.49
C GLY A 25 0.30 10.23 -0.48
N ARG A 26 0.20 10.72 0.76
CA ARG A 26 1.07 10.33 1.88
C ARG A 26 0.31 9.54 2.91
N THR A 27 0.98 8.56 3.49
CA THR A 27 0.42 7.74 4.56
C THR A 27 0.01 8.58 5.79
N PRO A 28 -1.13 8.25 6.42
CA PRO A 28 -2.05 7.18 6.06
C PRO A 28 -2.96 7.57 4.89
N VAL A 29 -3.05 6.71 3.87
CA VAL A 29 -3.99 6.85 2.75
C VAL A 29 -5.10 5.82 2.92
N MET A 30 -6.32 6.29 3.09
CA MET A 30 -7.51 5.45 3.33
C MET A 30 -8.45 5.50 2.14
N GLY A 31 -9.29 4.48 1.98
CA GLY A 31 -10.35 4.51 0.97
C GLY A 31 -9.88 4.25 -0.46
N VAL A 32 -8.67 3.71 -0.66
CA VAL A 32 -8.12 3.47 -2.00
C VAL A 32 -8.89 2.32 -2.64
N GLN A 33 -9.57 2.56 -3.76
CA GLN A 33 -10.28 1.52 -4.49
C GLN A 33 -9.37 0.88 -5.53
N LEU A 34 -9.01 -0.39 -5.30
CA LEU A 34 -8.22 -1.18 -6.24
C LEU A 34 -9.03 -2.35 -6.78
N THR A 35 -8.82 -2.71 -8.04
CA THR A 35 -9.40 -3.90 -8.63
C THR A 35 -8.83 -5.16 -8.00
N GLU A 36 -9.56 -6.28 -8.01
CA GLU A 36 -8.96 -7.56 -7.65
C GLU A 36 -7.82 -7.92 -8.63
N GLY A 37 -6.67 -8.35 -8.11
CA GLY A 37 -5.48 -8.65 -8.91
C GLY A 37 -4.18 -8.12 -8.32
N ALA A 38 -3.11 -8.17 -9.10
CA ALA A 38 -1.79 -7.70 -8.70
C ALA A 38 -1.68 -6.18 -8.90
N HIS A 39 -1.16 -5.48 -7.88
CA HIS A 39 -0.89 -4.04 -7.93
C HIS A 39 0.52 -3.77 -7.42
N SER A 40 1.27 -2.93 -8.13
CA SER A 40 2.60 -2.49 -7.70
C SER A 40 2.47 -1.31 -6.76
N VAL A 41 2.97 -1.44 -5.54
CA VAL A 41 2.93 -0.37 -4.53
C VAL A 41 4.35 0.08 -4.25
N LYS A 42 4.59 1.38 -4.40
CA LYS A 42 5.85 2.03 -4.05
C LYS A 42 5.63 2.96 -2.86
N MET A 43 6.43 2.75 -1.82
CA MET A 43 6.46 3.57 -0.62
C MET A 43 7.80 4.28 -0.56
N ILE A 44 7.79 5.58 -0.29
CA ILE A 44 9.00 6.41 -0.20
C ILE A 44 8.97 7.14 1.14
N SER A 45 10.03 6.98 1.92
CA SER A 45 10.30 7.79 3.11
C SER A 45 11.56 8.62 2.90
N ASP A 46 11.96 9.39 3.91
CA ASP A 46 13.20 10.17 3.86
C ASP A 46 14.46 9.29 3.79
N SER A 47 14.40 8.05 4.31
CA SER A 47 15.57 7.16 4.42
C SER A 47 15.58 6.02 3.41
N GLU A 48 14.43 5.63 2.87
CA GLU A 48 14.31 4.40 2.07
C GLU A 48 13.14 4.44 1.09
N THR A 49 13.21 3.56 0.10
CA THR A 49 12.14 3.32 -0.87
C THR A 49 11.92 1.82 -0.98
N LEU A 50 10.66 1.40 -0.89
CA LEU A 50 10.22 0.02 -1.11
C LEU A 50 9.30 -0.03 -2.33
N VAL A 51 9.53 -0.98 -3.23
CA VAL A 51 8.58 -1.35 -4.29
C VAL A 51 8.16 -2.79 -4.07
N LYS A 52 6.85 -3.04 -3.96
CA LYS A 52 6.33 -4.38 -3.71
C LYS A 52 4.98 -4.58 -4.40
N THR A 53 4.82 -5.74 -5.02
CA THR A 53 3.53 -6.17 -5.55
C THR A 53 2.67 -6.72 -4.41
N ILE A 54 1.45 -6.20 -4.29
CA ILE A 54 0.40 -6.79 -3.46
C ILE A 54 -0.64 -7.48 -4.34
N THR A 55 -1.33 -8.48 -3.78
CA THR A 55 -2.51 -9.06 -4.43
C THR A 55 -3.75 -8.57 -3.72
N VAL A 56 -4.60 -7.83 -4.43
CA VAL A 56 -5.88 -7.33 -3.94
C VAL A 56 -6.95 -8.39 -4.21
N GLY A 57 -7.79 -8.65 -3.22
CA GLY A 57 -8.92 -9.56 -3.35
C GLY A 57 -9.58 -9.83 -2.00
N ARG A 58 -10.79 -10.39 -2.02
CA ARG A 58 -11.56 -10.67 -0.79
C ARG A 58 -10.87 -11.56 0.26
N ARG A 59 -9.86 -12.32 -0.14
CA ARG A 59 -9.07 -13.22 0.72
C ARG A 59 -7.69 -12.65 1.08
N ASN A 60 -7.41 -11.43 0.65
CA ASN A 60 -6.14 -10.76 0.90
C ASN A 60 -6.33 -9.61 1.90
N PRO A 61 -5.24 -9.16 2.53
CA PRO A 61 -5.27 -8.02 3.44
C PRO A 61 -5.85 -6.76 2.78
N SER A 62 -6.67 -6.05 3.55
CA SER A 62 -7.23 -4.76 3.16
C SER A 62 -6.42 -3.58 3.72
N ARG A 63 -5.51 -3.85 4.66
CA ARG A 63 -4.63 -2.83 5.25
C ARG A 63 -3.18 -3.29 5.24
N TYR A 64 -2.32 -2.43 4.72
CA TYR A 64 -0.88 -2.64 4.59
C TYR A 64 -0.13 -1.56 5.37
N VAL A 65 0.71 -1.97 6.32
CA VAL A 65 1.51 -1.07 7.16
C VAL A 65 2.99 -1.32 6.88
N TRP A 66 3.70 -0.28 6.43
CA TRP A 66 5.15 -0.34 6.19
C TRP A 66 5.92 0.27 7.35
N LYS A 67 6.87 -0.47 7.91
CA LYS A 67 7.71 0.00 9.04
C LYS A 67 9.18 0.17 8.64
N GLY A 68 9.44 0.20 7.34
CA GLY A 68 10.77 0.08 6.76
C GLY A 68 11.18 -1.34 6.42
N GLY A 69 12.27 -1.46 5.65
CA GLY A 69 12.74 -2.74 5.12
C GLY A 69 11.82 -3.32 4.03
N ASP A 70 11.85 -4.64 3.86
CA ASP A 70 11.23 -5.39 2.77
C ASP A 70 9.87 -6.04 3.12
N ALA A 71 9.43 -5.88 4.36
CA ALA A 71 8.20 -6.48 4.89
C ALA A 71 7.06 -5.47 5.10
N TRP A 72 5.83 -5.96 4.92
CA TRP A 72 4.61 -5.26 5.33
C TRP A 72 4.02 -5.99 6.52
N GLU A 73 3.49 -5.26 7.49
CA GLU A 73 2.47 -5.82 8.38
C GLU A 73 1.13 -5.72 7.68
N ALA A 74 0.50 -6.88 7.45
CA ALA A 74 -0.75 -6.96 6.72
C ALA A 74 -1.88 -7.35 7.68
N HIS A 75 -2.98 -6.60 7.62
CA HIS A 75 -4.19 -6.87 8.41
C HIS A 75 -5.34 -7.24 7.46
N TYR A 76 -5.98 -8.36 7.76
CA TYR A 76 -7.10 -8.92 7.00
C TYR A 76 -8.38 -8.14 7.26
#